data_AF-A0A161MDL5-F1
#
_entry.id   AF-A0A161MDL5-F1
#
_cell.length_a   1.000
_cell.length_b   1.000
_cell.length_c   1.000
_cell.angle_alpha   90.00
_cell.angle_beta   90.00
_cell.angle_gamma   90.00
#
_symmetry.space_group_name_H-M   'P 1'
#
loop_
_entity.id
_entity.type
_entity.pdbx_description
1 polymer ?
#
loop_
_entity_poly.entity_id
_entity_poly.type
_entity_poly.pdbx_seq_one_letter_code
_entity_poly.pdbx_strand_id
1 'polypeptide(L)'
;PRDLVPIVLAPLLYTDNSELSMDKLLSDSSNMSHSMIDGNIEDVIAELGMSFTSSVETCRGHIAQLVGRELKSSDMAHVLIIMLKSRAIEYWLESDAAKEKAQDSQHMPSPWSIENLMQAAKELNPKLNWSEVLFELDHAEFCIKDKYGLNLVIQTIRLGLQNQAFYPDRFPVDHIYRHWKHTEAQMSLITQILKNPDIFCFADHSFHPVAIDFLKAQPETENKEISSWRSLELIETLLYLAERGHCQEVQELLKFPIQHCPDVLVLGILQTPPSPFRFRQELLASLIPTFLGNHPNSAIILHHAW
;
A
#
# COMPACT_ATOMS: atom_id res chain seq x y z
N PRO A 1 -3.98 27.73 -44.88
CA PRO A 1 -4.12 26.46 -44.12
C PRO A 1 -5.21 26.62 -43.05
N ARG A 2 -6.18 25.70 -42.97
CA ARG A 2 -7.26 25.78 -41.97
C ARG A 2 -6.72 25.84 -40.53
N ASP A 3 -5.56 25.25 -40.30
CA ASP A 3 -4.89 25.14 -39.00
C ASP A 3 -4.27 26.44 -38.48
N LEU A 4 -4.30 27.52 -39.26
CA LEU A 4 -3.78 28.84 -38.87
C LEU A 4 -4.88 29.85 -38.55
N VAL A 5 -6.15 29.43 -38.58
CA VAL A 5 -7.29 30.32 -38.31
C VAL A 5 -7.70 30.19 -36.84
N PRO A 6 -7.80 31.28 -36.08
CA PRO A 6 -8.34 31.27 -34.73
C PRO A 6 -9.72 30.60 -34.69
N ILE A 7 -9.93 29.70 -33.73
CA ILE A 7 -11.12 28.81 -33.62
C ILE A 7 -12.44 29.59 -33.67
N VAL A 8 -12.46 30.81 -33.15
CA VAL A 8 -13.65 31.69 -33.11
C VAL A 8 -14.05 32.19 -34.51
N LEU A 9 -13.10 32.30 -35.45
CA LEU A 9 -13.34 32.80 -36.81
C LEU A 9 -13.60 31.67 -37.82
N ALA A 10 -13.32 30.42 -37.44
CA ALA A 10 -13.51 29.27 -38.32
C ALA A 10 -14.97 29.07 -38.81
N PRO A 11 -16.02 29.27 -37.98
CA PRO A 11 -17.41 29.09 -38.41
C PRO A 11 -17.92 30.16 -39.38
N LEU A 12 -17.29 31.34 -39.41
CA LEU A 12 -17.63 32.44 -40.31
C LEU A 12 -16.96 32.31 -41.69
N LEU A 13 -15.84 31.58 -41.76
CA LEU A 13 -15.01 31.45 -42.97
C LEU A 13 -15.21 30.13 -43.70
N TYR A 14 -15.70 29.09 -43.01
CA TYR A 14 -15.94 27.76 -43.58
C TYR A 14 -17.34 27.28 -43.21
N THR A 15 -18.33 27.72 -43.97
CA THR A 15 -19.77 27.48 -43.70
C THR A 15 -20.23 26.04 -43.96
N ASP A 16 -19.39 25.17 -44.52
CA ASP A 16 -19.86 23.87 -45.06
C ASP A 16 -19.43 22.61 -44.30
N ASN A 17 -18.70 22.68 -43.18
CA ASN A 17 -18.35 21.48 -42.40
C ASN A 17 -18.57 21.68 -40.90
N SER A 18 -19.84 21.73 -40.50
CA SER A 18 -20.29 21.71 -39.10
C SER A 18 -20.26 20.30 -38.50
N GLU A 19 -19.11 19.65 -38.50
CA GLU A 19 -18.88 18.42 -37.71
C GLU A 19 -17.52 18.51 -37.01
N LEU A 20 -17.34 19.55 -36.21
CA LEU A 20 -16.38 19.48 -35.10
C LEU A 20 -17.01 18.55 -34.06
N SER A 21 -16.51 17.31 -33.99
CA SER A 21 -17.07 16.26 -33.15
C SER A 21 -17.18 16.75 -31.70
N MET A 22 -18.37 16.58 -31.11
CA MET A 22 -18.59 16.80 -29.68
C MET A 22 -17.59 16.03 -28.81
N ASP A 23 -16.98 14.96 -29.33
CA ASP A 23 -15.94 14.18 -28.65
C ASP A 23 -14.69 15.01 -28.29
N LYS A 24 -14.29 16.00 -29.11
CA LYS A 24 -13.15 16.87 -28.77
C LYS A 24 -13.49 17.87 -27.66
N LEU A 25 -14.72 18.37 -27.63
CA LEU A 25 -15.19 19.26 -26.56
C LEU A 25 -15.36 18.51 -25.24
N LEU A 26 -15.79 17.25 -25.29
CA LEU A 26 -15.88 16.38 -24.12
C LEU A 26 -14.49 16.00 -23.58
N SER A 27 -13.53 15.68 -24.45
CA SER A 27 -12.15 15.38 -24.03
C SER A 27 -11.42 16.59 -23.44
N ASP A 28 -11.66 17.79 -23.97
CA ASP A 28 -11.07 19.02 -23.45
C ASP A 28 -11.72 19.44 -22.12
N SER A 29 -13.02 19.17 -21.94
CA SER A 29 -13.70 19.40 -20.65
C SER A 29 -13.24 18.46 -19.53
N SER A 30 -12.99 17.18 -19.85
CA SER A 30 -12.43 16.23 -18.88
C SER A 30 -10.98 16.55 -18.51
N ASN A 31 -10.19 17.02 -19.47
CA ASN A 31 -8.81 17.44 -19.23
C ASN A 31 -8.75 18.75 -18.43
N MET A 32 -9.67 19.70 -18.66
CA MET A 32 -9.79 20.91 -17.85
C MET A 32 -10.24 20.61 -16.40
N SER A 33 -11.18 19.69 -16.19
CA SER A 33 -11.58 19.28 -14.83
C SER A 33 -10.46 18.57 -14.06
N HIS A 34 -9.67 17.73 -14.73
CA HIS A 34 -8.48 17.13 -14.10
C HIS A 34 -7.44 18.20 -13.73
N SER A 35 -7.15 19.14 -14.63
CA SER A 35 -6.17 20.21 -14.36
C SER A 35 -6.55 21.19 -13.24
N MET A 36 -7.86 21.44 -13.03
CA MET A 36 -8.34 22.31 -11.93
C MET A 36 -8.37 21.59 -10.57
N ILE A 37 -8.57 20.27 -10.57
CA ILE A 37 -8.51 19.44 -9.36
C ILE A 37 -7.05 19.20 -8.94
N ASP A 38 -6.15 18.96 -9.89
CA ASP A 38 -4.71 18.76 -9.61
C ASP A 38 -4.06 20.01 -9.00
N GLY A 39 -4.38 21.21 -9.51
CA GLY A 39 -3.90 22.47 -8.93
C GLY A 39 -4.45 22.73 -7.51
N ASN A 40 -5.70 22.32 -7.23
CA ASN A 40 -6.29 22.41 -5.90
C ASN A 40 -5.65 21.41 -4.93
N ILE A 41 -5.27 20.21 -5.38
CA ILE A 41 -4.67 19.17 -4.54
C ILE A 41 -3.27 19.56 -4.06
N GLU A 42 -2.44 20.20 -4.87
CA GLU A 42 -1.10 20.63 -4.44
C GLU A 42 -1.16 21.78 -3.41
N ASP A 43 -2.04 22.75 -3.62
CA ASP A 43 -2.32 23.82 -2.66
C ASP A 43 -2.92 23.26 -1.37
N VAL A 44 -3.82 22.28 -1.48
CA VAL A 44 -4.38 21.55 -0.35
C VAL A 44 -3.27 20.72 0.35
N ILE A 45 -2.38 20.00 -0.34
CA ILE A 45 -1.26 19.29 0.29
C ILE A 45 -0.31 20.24 1.05
N ALA A 46 -0.12 21.47 0.54
CA ALA A 46 0.68 22.51 1.17
C ALA A 46 -0.03 23.19 2.36
N GLU A 47 -1.35 23.42 2.28
CA GLU A 47 -2.17 24.04 3.32
C GLU A 47 -2.62 23.06 4.42
N LEU A 48 -2.81 21.79 4.10
CA LEU A 48 -3.28 20.73 5.01
C LEU A 48 -2.16 20.18 5.90
N GLY A 49 -1.34 21.05 6.48
CA GLY A 49 -0.35 20.65 7.47
C GLY A 49 -0.98 19.96 8.70
N MET A 50 -0.29 19.98 9.83
CA MET A 50 -0.76 19.36 11.09
C MET A 50 -2.18 19.80 11.54
N SER A 51 -2.75 20.84 10.94
CA SER A 51 -4.11 21.34 11.16
C SER A 51 -5.23 20.46 10.56
N PHE A 52 -4.95 19.58 9.58
CA PHE A 52 -6.00 18.79 8.88
C PHE A 52 -6.92 18.05 9.85
N THR A 53 -6.32 17.39 10.84
CA THR A 53 -7.01 16.60 11.86
C THR A 53 -7.03 17.32 13.22
N SER A 54 -6.93 18.64 13.27
CA SER A 54 -6.88 19.40 14.53
C SER A 54 -8.17 19.28 15.35
N SER A 55 -9.32 19.19 14.68
CA SER A 55 -10.62 18.85 15.26
C SER A 55 -11.44 18.02 14.28
N VAL A 56 -12.52 17.40 14.77
CA VAL A 56 -13.48 16.66 13.94
C VAL A 56 -14.12 17.58 12.90
N GLU A 57 -14.52 18.79 13.30
CA GLU A 57 -15.20 19.77 12.43
C GLU A 57 -14.30 20.23 11.28
N THR A 58 -13.04 20.53 11.59
CA THR A 58 -12.04 20.94 10.58
C THR A 58 -11.76 19.80 9.61
N CYS A 59 -11.53 18.59 10.13
CA CYS A 59 -11.28 17.41 9.31
C CYS A 59 -12.48 17.10 8.39
N ARG A 60 -13.70 17.13 8.94
CA ARG A 60 -14.95 16.95 8.18
C ARG A 60 -15.10 18.01 7.08
N GLY A 61 -14.77 19.26 7.39
CA GLY A 61 -14.79 20.37 6.43
C GLY A 61 -13.87 20.12 5.24
N HIS A 62 -12.63 19.72 5.51
CA HIS A 62 -11.65 19.43 4.46
C HIS A 62 -12.00 18.18 3.64
N ILE A 63 -12.46 17.10 4.27
CA ILE A 63 -12.92 15.90 3.54
C ILE A 63 -14.11 16.27 2.64
N ALA A 64 -15.08 17.04 3.14
CA ALA A 64 -16.22 17.48 2.34
C ALA A 64 -15.81 18.37 1.15
N GLN A 65 -14.78 19.21 1.31
CA GLN A 65 -14.22 20.02 0.21
C GLN A 65 -13.57 19.14 -0.87
N LEU A 66 -12.87 18.08 -0.46
CA LEU A 66 -12.18 17.16 -1.37
C LEU A 66 -13.14 16.23 -2.13
N VAL A 67 -14.21 15.81 -1.47
CA VAL A 67 -15.02 14.65 -1.90
C VAL A 67 -16.42 15.05 -2.38
N GLY A 68 -16.91 16.23 -2.00
CA GLY A 68 -18.27 16.68 -2.31
C GLY A 68 -19.31 16.19 -1.30
N ARG A 69 -20.46 15.67 -1.78
CA ARG A 69 -21.66 15.47 -0.94
C ARG A 69 -21.72 14.15 -0.17
N GLU A 70 -21.13 13.07 -0.69
CA GLU A 70 -21.18 11.75 -0.06
C GLU A 70 -19.81 11.09 -0.16
N LEU A 71 -19.28 10.68 0.99
CA LEU A 71 -17.95 10.09 1.11
C LEU A 71 -17.96 8.62 0.66
N LYS A 72 -17.27 8.29 -0.44
CA LYS A 72 -17.09 6.90 -0.90
C LYS A 72 -15.75 6.33 -0.44
N SER A 73 -15.57 5.02 -0.63
CA SER A 73 -14.34 4.31 -0.26
C SER A 73 -13.13 4.79 -1.06
N SER A 74 -13.29 5.02 -2.37
CA SER A 74 -12.24 5.61 -3.23
C SER A 74 -11.79 6.99 -2.74
N ASP A 75 -12.74 7.77 -2.23
CA ASP A 75 -12.47 9.13 -1.79
C ASP A 75 -11.70 9.15 -0.46
N MET A 76 -12.03 8.24 0.46
CA MET A 76 -11.26 8.06 1.70
C MET A 76 -9.85 7.51 1.42
N ALA A 77 -9.70 6.60 0.46
CA ALA A 77 -8.39 6.15 -0.01
C ALA A 77 -7.58 7.33 -0.55
N HIS A 78 -8.21 8.21 -1.34
CA HIS A 78 -7.57 9.41 -1.85
C HIS A 78 -7.19 10.41 -0.74
N VAL A 79 -8.02 10.60 0.29
CA VAL A 79 -7.66 11.40 1.48
C VAL A 79 -6.40 10.84 2.16
N LEU A 80 -6.32 9.52 2.35
CA LEU A 80 -5.12 8.89 2.92
C LEU A 80 -3.88 9.09 2.05
N ILE A 81 -4.02 9.01 0.73
CA ILE A 81 -2.92 9.27 -0.22
C ILE A 81 -2.43 10.72 -0.12
N ILE A 82 -3.36 11.69 -0.03
CA ILE A 82 -3.02 13.11 0.18
C ILE A 82 -2.25 13.29 1.49
N MET A 83 -2.70 12.66 2.57
CA MET A 83 -2.03 12.71 3.88
C MET A 83 -0.62 12.09 3.84
N LEU A 84 -0.42 11.01 3.07
CA LEU A 84 0.89 10.38 2.86
C LEU A 84 1.84 11.23 2.00
N LYS A 85 1.31 11.97 1.02
CA LYS A 85 2.09 12.88 0.17
C LYS A 85 2.50 14.16 0.89
N SER A 86 1.72 14.58 1.90
CA SER A 86 2.03 15.76 2.69
C SER A 86 3.38 15.66 3.40
N ARG A 87 4.10 16.78 3.44
CA ARG A 87 5.33 16.92 4.23
C ARG A 87 5.06 17.10 5.73
N ALA A 88 3.81 16.99 6.17
CA ALA A 88 3.46 17.15 7.58
C ALA A 88 4.20 16.18 8.50
N ILE A 89 4.48 14.95 8.06
CA ILE A 89 5.29 13.99 8.83
C ILE A 89 6.72 14.51 8.98
N GLU A 90 7.36 14.93 7.88
CA GLU A 90 8.72 15.48 7.86
C GLU A 90 8.83 16.71 8.78
N TYR A 91 7.94 17.69 8.62
CA TYR A 91 7.93 18.90 9.45
C TYR A 91 7.63 18.62 10.92
N TRP A 92 6.73 17.67 11.20
CA TRP A 92 6.39 17.32 12.57
C TRP A 92 7.57 16.67 13.29
N LEU A 93 8.33 15.80 12.62
CA LEU A 93 9.53 15.17 13.19
C LEU A 93 10.61 16.20 13.59
N GLU A 94 10.67 17.34 12.91
CA GLU A 94 11.59 18.44 13.25
C GLU A 94 11.09 19.30 14.42
N SER A 95 9.80 19.19 14.80
CA SER A 95 9.16 20.01 15.82
C SER A 95 9.47 19.55 17.26
N ASP A 96 9.38 20.48 18.22
CA ASP A 96 9.55 20.14 19.64
C ASP A 96 8.41 19.27 20.19
N ALA A 97 7.21 19.35 19.59
CA ALA A 97 6.08 18.50 19.95
C ALA A 97 6.33 17.01 19.69
N ALA A 98 7.11 16.67 18.65
CA ALA A 98 7.52 15.29 18.40
C ALA A 98 8.50 14.78 19.48
N LYS A 99 9.41 15.63 19.94
CA LYS A 99 10.39 15.29 20.99
C LYS A 99 9.72 15.05 22.33
N GLU A 100 8.67 15.81 22.65
CA GLU A 100 7.88 15.61 23.86
C GLU A 100 7.02 14.34 23.79
N LYS A 101 6.28 14.14 22.69
CA LYS A 101 5.41 12.96 22.53
C LYS A 101 6.16 11.64 22.37
N ALA A 102 7.41 11.65 21.92
CA ALA A 102 8.25 10.45 21.85
C ALA A 102 8.58 9.86 23.23
N GLN A 103 8.38 10.61 24.31
CA GLN A 103 8.59 10.13 25.69
C GLN A 103 7.39 9.35 26.24
N ASP A 104 6.20 9.51 25.64
CA ASP A 104 4.98 8.81 26.05
C ASP A 104 4.82 7.52 25.25
N SER A 105 4.90 6.38 25.93
CA SER A 105 5.24 5.07 25.33
C SER A 105 4.04 4.23 24.89
N GLN A 106 2.83 4.79 24.93
CA GLN A 106 1.60 4.02 24.64
C GLN A 106 1.12 4.13 23.20
N HIS A 107 1.40 5.24 22.50
CA HIS A 107 0.95 5.45 21.13
C HIS A 107 2.05 6.03 20.25
N MET A 108 2.14 5.52 19.02
CA MET A 108 3.06 6.09 18.03
C MET A 108 2.68 7.54 17.78
N PRO A 109 3.57 8.49 18.09
CA PRO A 109 3.23 9.90 17.96
C PRO A 109 3.14 10.25 16.47
N SER A 110 2.13 11.04 16.10
CA SER A 110 1.77 11.33 14.72
C SER A 110 1.30 12.79 14.60
N PRO A 111 1.58 13.48 13.49
CA PRO A 111 0.97 14.78 13.19
C PRO A 111 -0.55 14.67 12.97
N TRP A 112 -1.03 13.48 12.62
CA TRP A 112 -2.42 13.20 12.31
C TRP A 112 -3.14 12.57 13.50
N SER A 113 -4.27 13.15 13.88
CA SER A 113 -5.25 12.53 14.78
C SER A 113 -6.15 11.60 13.97
N ILE A 114 -5.82 10.30 14.03
CA ILE A 114 -6.62 9.26 13.39
C ILE A 114 -8.02 9.24 13.99
N GLU A 115 -8.18 9.49 15.30
CA GLU A 115 -9.49 9.56 15.96
C GLU A 115 -10.40 10.64 15.33
N ASN A 116 -9.86 11.84 15.11
CA ASN A 116 -10.61 12.92 14.47
C ASN A 116 -10.96 12.57 13.02
N LEU A 117 -10.05 11.93 12.28
CA LEU A 117 -10.29 11.43 10.92
C LEU A 117 -11.43 10.39 10.90
N MET A 118 -11.40 9.44 11.83
CA MET A 118 -12.42 8.39 11.96
C MET A 118 -13.80 8.96 12.28
N GLN A 119 -13.86 9.89 13.24
CA GLN A 119 -15.12 10.51 13.63
C GLN A 119 -15.69 11.38 12.50
N ALA A 120 -14.85 12.16 11.81
CA ALA A 120 -15.27 12.96 10.66
C ALA A 120 -15.78 12.07 9.51
N ALA A 121 -15.07 10.98 9.18
CA ALA A 121 -15.49 10.01 8.18
C ALA A 121 -16.85 9.38 8.52
N LYS A 122 -17.06 9.02 9.79
CA LYS A 122 -18.31 8.45 10.28
C LYS A 122 -19.48 9.43 10.19
N GLU A 123 -19.26 10.71 10.45
CA GLU A 123 -20.28 11.75 10.31
C GLU A 123 -20.66 12.01 8.85
N LEU A 124 -19.71 11.85 7.92
CA LEU A 124 -19.95 12.01 6.49
C LEU A 124 -20.60 10.78 5.85
N ASN A 125 -20.17 9.58 6.25
CA ASN A 125 -20.77 8.33 5.81
C ASN A 125 -20.57 7.22 6.85
N PRO A 126 -21.57 6.93 7.70
CA PRO A 126 -21.47 5.87 8.71
C PRO A 126 -21.47 4.45 8.11
N LYS A 127 -21.75 4.31 6.81
CA LYS A 127 -21.75 3.03 6.07
C LYS A 127 -20.52 2.85 5.18
N LEU A 128 -19.52 3.72 5.31
CA LEU A 128 -18.28 3.65 4.54
C LEU A 128 -17.64 2.27 4.68
N ASN A 129 -17.34 1.61 3.57
CA ASN A 129 -16.74 0.28 3.57
C ASN A 129 -15.21 0.37 3.64
N TRP A 130 -14.64 0.15 4.83
CA TRP A 130 -13.19 0.21 5.08
C TRP A 130 -12.38 -0.91 4.44
N SER A 131 -13.00 -2.07 4.17
CA SER A 131 -12.35 -3.10 3.34
C SER A 131 -12.14 -2.60 1.92
N GLU A 132 -13.15 -1.92 1.37
CA GLU A 132 -13.07 -1.29 0.05
C GLU A 132 -12.10 -0.09 0.06
N VAL A 133 -11.99 0.65 1.17
CA VAL A 133 -10.96 1.71 1.28
C VAL A 133 -9.55 1.12 1.09
N LEU A 134 -9.24 -0.01 1.75
CA LEU A 134 -7.95 -0.70 1.54
C LEU A 134 -7.80 -1.19 0.09
N PHE A 135 -8.87 -1.68 -0.52
CA PHE A 135 -8.86 -2.09 -1.93
C PHE A 135 -8.50 -0.91 -2.86
N GLU A 136 -9.08 0.26 -2.63
CA GLU A 136 -8.87 1.48 -3.43
C GLU A 136 -7.51 2.16 -3.20
N LEU A 137 -6.68 1.68 -2.26
CA LEU A 137 -5.29 2.16 -2.10
C LEU A 137 -4.36 1.71 -3.24
N ASP A 138 -4.81 0.79 -4.10
CA ASP A 138 -4.17 0.45 -5.37
C ASP A 138 -4.28 1.62 -6.35
N HIS A 139 -3.44 2.62 -6.13
CA HIS A 139 -3.44 3.90 -6.81
C HIS A 139 -2.01 4.34 -7.15
N ALA A 140 -1.84 5.04 -8.28
CA ALA A 140 -0.53 5.45 -8.79
C ALA A 140 0.26 6.35 -7.81
N GLU A 141 -0.47 7.15 -7.03
CA GLU A 141 0.12 8.12 -6.12
C GLU A 141 0.30 7.60 -4.69
N PHE A 142 -0.15 6.37 -4.41
CA PHE A 142 0.02 5.76 -3.10
C PHE A 142 1.49 5.34 -2.91
N CYS A 143 2.11 5.83 -1.83
CA CYS A 143 3.46 5.44 -1.47
C CYS A 143 3.68 5.60 0.04
N ILE A 144 4.16 4.54 0.69
CA ILE A 144 4.56 4.59 2.10
C ILE A 144 6.08 4.67 2.20
N LYS A 145 6.56 5.80 2.72
CA LYS A 145 8.01 6.08 2.84
C LYS A 145 8.59 5.63 4.18
N ASP A 146 7.79 5.60 5.23
CA ASP A 146 8.26 5.39 6.59
C ASP A 146 7.21 4.71 7.50
N LYS A 147 7.64 4.47 8.75
CA LYS A 147 6.85 3.85 9.80
C LYS A 147 5.58 4.63 10.15
N TYR A 148 5.61 5.97 10.08
CA TYR A 148 4.48 6.83 10.43
C TYR A 148 3.39 6.76 9.37
N GLY A 149 3.78 6.77 8.09
CA GLY A 149 2.87 6.55 6.97
C GLY A 149 2.20 5.17 7.04
N LEU A 150 2.97 4.12 7.39
CA LEU A 150 2.41 2.80 7.60
C LEU A 150 1.40 2.78 8.74
N ASN A 151 1.74 3.40 9.87
CA ASN A 151 0.85 3.49 11.02
C ASN A 151 -0.45 4.25 10.68
N LEU A 152 -0.36 5.36 9.94
CA LEU A 152 -1.53 6.11 9.48
C LEU A 152 -2.50 5.21 8.69
N VAL A 153 -1.99 4.48 7.70
CA VAL A 153 -2.84 3.62 6.85
C VAL A 153 -3.40 2.46 7.66
N ILE A 154 -2.56 1.68 8.33
CA ILE A 154 -2.97 0.45 9.01
C ILE A 154 -3.93 0.75 10.17
N GLN A 155 -3.66 1.78 10.97
CA GLN A 155 -4.53 2.11 12.11
C GLN A 155 -5.85 2.72 11.65
N THR A 156 -5.86 3.55 10.61
CA THR A 156 -7.12 4.05 10.02
C THR A 156 -8.01 2.89 9.56
N ILE A 157 -7.45 1.94 8.80
CA ILE A 157 -8.22 0.77 8.33
C ILE A 157 -8.69 -0.09 9.52
N ARG A 158 -7.84 -0.37 10.51
CA ARG A 158 -8.21 -1.17 11.70
C ARG A 158 -9.35 -0.53 12.49
N LEU A 159 -9.25 0.76 12.82
CA LEU A 159 -10.28 1.49 13.56
C LEU A 159 -11.57 1.62 12.75
N GLY A 160 -11.47 1.76 11.43
CA GLY A 160 -12.62 1.76 10.54
C GLY A 160 -13.41 0.46 10.57
N LEU A 161 -12.70 -0.66 10.50
CA LEU A 161 -13.31 -1.99 10.58
C LEU A 161 -13.94 -2.25 11.95
N GLN A 162 -13.27 -1.88 13.05
CA GLN A 162 -13.79 -2.06 14.42
C GLN A 162 -15.10 -1.30 14.66
N ASN A 163 -15.30 -0.16 14.00
CA ASN A 163 -16.50 0.65 14.13
C ASN A 163 -17.71 0.12 13.33
N GLN A 164 -17.52 -0.90 12.49
CA GLN A 164 -18.61 -1.56 11.76
C GLN A 164 -19.15 -2.74 12.56
N ALA A 165 -20.41 -2.65 13.00
CA ALA A 165 -21.08 -3.60 13.90
C ALA A 165 -21.17 -5.07 13.43
N PHE A 166 -20.71 -5.39 12.22
CA PHE A 166 -20.87 -6.71 11.58
C PHE A 166 -19.56 -7.47 11.32
N TYR A 167 -18.38 -6.89 11.63
CA TYR A 167 -17.11 -7.60 11.49
C TYR A 167 -16.36 -7.63 12.82
N PRO A 168 -16.55 -8.68 13.65
CA PRO A 168 -15.57 -9.00 14.66
C PRO A 168 -14.35 -9.62 13.94
N ASP A 169 -13.20 -8.98 14.09
CA ASP A 169 -11.89 -9.64 14.23
C ASP A 169 -11.02 -10.00 13.01
N ARG A 170 -11.34 -9.63 11.76
CA ARG A 170 -10.38 -9.88 10.65
C ARG A 170 -10.08 -8.69 9.75
N PHE A 171 -8.82 -8.29 9.77
CA PHE A 171 -8.23 -7.39 8.79
C PHE A 171 -8.24 -8.06 7.40
N PRO A 172 -8.67 -7.38 6.32
CA PRO A 172 -8.77 -7.94 4.98
C PRO A 172 -7.40 -8.01 4.29
N VAL A 173 -6.53 -8.89 4.80
CA VAL A 173 -5.14 -9.03 4.34
C VAL A 173 -5.03 -9.47 2.88
N ASP A 174 -6.05 -10.12 2.33
CA ASP A 174 -6.10 -10.54 0.92
C ASP A 174 -5.98 -9.35 -0.05
N HIS A 175 -6.42 -8.16 0.37
CA HIS A 175 -6.25 -6.93 -0.41
C HIS A 175 -4.79 -6.47 -0.50
N ILE A 176 -3.91 -6.94 0.39
CA ILE A 176 -2.46 -6.69 0.33
C ILE A 176 -1.77 -7.72 -0.57
N TYR A 177 -2.22 -8.98 -0.53
CA TYR A 177 -1.64 -10.08 -1.32
C TYR A 177 -2.08 -10.09 -2.78
N ARG A 178 -3.29 -9.62 -3.10
CA ARG A 178 -3.76 -9.56 -4.50
C ARG A 178 -2.77 -8.82 -5.37
N HIS A 179 -2.74 -9.12 -6.66
CA HIS A 179 -1.94 -8.34 -7.59
C HIS A 179 -2.52 -6.93 -7.73
N TRP A 180 -1.73 -5.92 -7.37
CA TRP A 180 -2.10 -4.52 -7.57
C TRP A 180 -1.84 -4.12 -9.02
N LYS A 181 -2.66 -3.20 -9.54
CA LYS A 181 -2.41 -2.52 -10.81
C LYS A 181 -1.17 -1.64 -10.70
N HIS A 182 -1.00 -0.99 -9.55
CA HIS A 182 0.12 -0.11 -9.23
C HIS A 182 1.14 -0.85 -8.37
N THR A 183 2.07 -1.54 -9.03
CA THR A 183 3.05 -2.41 -8.35
C THR A 183 4.04 -1.65 -7.46
N GLU A 184 4.38 -0.40 -7.79
CA GLU A 184 5.21 0.47 -6.94
C GLU A 184 4.54 0.75 -5.60
N ALA A 185 3.23 1.03 -5.63
CA ALA A 185 2.41 1.25 -4.45
C ALA A 185 2.40 0.01 -3.54
N GLN A 186 2.15 -1.17 -4.12
CA GLN A 186 2.18 -2.45 -3.41
C GLN A 186 3.56 -2.75 -2.81
N MET A 187 4.63 -2.52 -3.59
CA MET A 187 6.01 -2.73 -3.14
C MET A 187 6.35 -1.82 -1.95
N SER A 188 5.92 -0.56 -1.97
CA SER A 188 6.13 0.38 -0.85
C SER A 188 5.43 -0.10 0.43
N LEU A 189 4.20 -0.62 0.33
CA LEU A 189 3.43 -1.14 1.46
C LEU A 189 4.09 -2.38 2.06
N ILE A 190 4.38 -3.39 1.25
CA ILE A 190 4.98 -4.65 1.72
C ILE A 190 6.36 -4.39 2.33
N THR A 191 7.17 -3.52 1.72
CA THR A 191 8.48 -3.13 2.26
C THR A 191 8.36 -2.56 3.67
N GLN A 192 7.41 -1.65 3.90
CA GLN A 192 7.25 -1.03 5.20
C GLN A 192 6.64 -1.99 6.23
N ILE A 193 5.73 -2.88 5.81
CA ILE A 193 5.18 -3.93 6.67
C ILE A 193 6.30 -4.83 7.20
N LEU A 194 7.16 -5.35 6.31
CA LEU A 194 8.24 -6.25 6.70
C LEU A 194 9.29 -5.58 7.60
N LYS A 195 9.48 -4.26 7.45
CA LYS A 195 10.37 -3.47 8.32
C LYS A 195 9.78 -3.13 9.69
N ASN A 196 8.45 -3.18 9.85
CA ASN A 196 7.75 -2.71 11.04
C ASN A 196 6.69 -3.72 11.51
N PRO A 197 7.11 -4.93 11.94
CA PRO A 197 6.19 -5.99 12.37
C PRO A 197 5.38 -5.63 13.63
N ASP A 198 5.78 -4.59 14.37
CA ASP A 198 5.04 -4.05 15.51
C ASP A 198 3.77 -3.30 15.10
N ILE A 199 3.73 -2.74 13.87
CA ILE A 199 2.51 -2.13 13.32
C ILE A 199 1.67 -3.22 12.67
N PHE A 200 2.24 -4.00 11.76
CA PHE A 200 1.53 -5.03 11.00
C PHE A 200 2.45 -6.21 10.72
N CYS A 201 1.97 -7.42 10.98
CA CYS A 201 2.70 -8.65 10.74
C CYS A 201 1.81 -9.60 9.93
N PHE A 202 2.31 -10.12 8.79
CA PHE A 202 1.56 -11.07 7.98
C PHE A 202 1.20 -12.33 8.75
N ALA A 203 2.03 -12.72 9.73
CA ALA A 203 1.78 -13.89 10.57
C ALA A 203 0.60 -13.72 11.54
N ASP A 204 0.18 -12.49 11.83
CA ASP A 204 -0.96 -12.20 12.72
C ASP A 204 -2.31 -12.31 11.97
N HIS A 205 -2.28 -12.62 10.67
CA HIS A 205 -3.45 -12.72 9.80
C HIS A 205 -3.56 -14.11 9.16
N SER A 206 -4.61 -14.36 8.37
CA SER A 206 -4.74 -15.64 7.67
C SER A 206 -3.82 -15.70 6.46
N PHE A 207 -3.21 -16.86 6.27
CA PHE A 207 -2.32 -17.19 5.16
C PHE A 207 -2.26 -18.70 5.00
N HIS A 208 -1.84 -19.17 3.83
CA HIS A 208 -1.46 -20.57 3.60
C HIS A 208 -0.02 -20.77 4.11
N PRO A 209 0.19 -21.60 5.16
CA PRO A 209 1.51 -21.77 5.73
C PRO A 209 2.41 -22.64 4.85
N VAL A 210 3.69 -22.31 4.78
CA VAL A 210 4.74 -23.20 4.25
C VAL A 210 4.73 -24.50 5.07
N ALA A 211 4.60 -25.65 4.41
CA ALA A 211 4.69 -26.95 5.06
C ALA A 211 6.14 -27.22 5.50
N ILE A 212 6.34 -27.37 6.81
CA ILE A 212 7.65 -27.55 7.46
C ILE A 212 7.68 -28.75 8.42
N ASP A 213 6.58 -29.47 8.59
CA ASP A 213 6.43 -30.53 9.61
C ASP A 213 7.38 -31.71 9.39
N PHE A 214 7.83 -31.90 8.15
CA PHE A 214 8.76 -32.96 7.76
C PHE A 214 10.23 -32.57 7.96
N LEU A 215 10.54 -31.34 8.40
CA LEU A 215 11.91 -30.92 8.69
C LEU A 215 12.47 -31.62 9.94
N LYS A 216 13.77 -31.94 9.89
CA LYS A 216 14.49 -32.60 10.97
C LYS A 216 14.73 -31.65 12.15
N ALA A 217 15.10 -30.42 11.85
CA ALA A 217 15.22 -29.33 12.81
C ALA A 217 14.12 -28.31 12.49
N GLN A 218 13.22 -28.08 13.46
CA GLN A 218 12.12 -27.14 13.28
C GLN A 218 12.65 -25.70 13.30
N PRO A 219 12.21 -24.83 12.35
CA PRO A 219 12.56 -23.42 12.34
C PRO A 219 12.06 -22.69 13.59
N GLU A 220 12.66 -21.54 13.90
CA GLU A 220 12.18 -20.67 14.97
C GLU A 220 10.77 -20.10 14.65
N THR A 221 9.82 -20.25 15.58
CA THR A 221 8.41 -19.86 15.37
C THR A 221 7.96 -18.66 16.20
N GLU A 222 8.75 -18.22 17.18
CA GLU A 222 8.35 -17.15 18.11
C GLU A 222 8.70 -15.75 17.56
N ASN A 223 9.71 -15.65 16.71
CA ASN A 223 10.12 -14.39 16.11
C ASN A 223 9.12 -13.96 15.01
N LYS A 224 8.39 -12.87 15.23
CA LYS A 224 7.42 -12.31 14.27
C LYS A 224 8.04 -11.94 12.92
N GLU A 225 9.30 -11.53 12.88
CA GLU A 225 10.02 -11.21 11.64
C GLU A 225 10.24 -12.47 10.79
N ILE A 226 10.44 -13.64 11.43
CA ILE A 226 10.57 -14.93 10.75
C ILE A 226 9.20 -15.48 10.36
N SER A 227 8.21 -15.37 11.25
CA SER A 227 6.88 -15.95 11.05
C SER A 227 6.15 -15.42 9.82
N SER A 228 6.39 -14.17 9.41
CA SER A 228 5.81 -13.62 8.17
C SER A 228 6.22 -14.41 6.92
N TRP A 229 7.44 -14.97 6.90
CA TRP A 229 7.95 -15.76 5.77
C TRP A 229 7.33 -17.15 5.67
N ARG A 230 6.48 -17.54 6.61
CA ARG A 230 5.67 -18.75 6.49
C ARG A 230 4.45 -18.54 5.59
N SER A 231 4.13 -17.31 5.19
CA SER A 231 3.03 -17.01 4.26
C SER A 231 3.42 -17.32 2.82
N LEU A 232 2.77 -18.31 2.21
CA LEU A 232 2.94 -18.60 0.79
C LEU A 232 2.46 -17.43 -0.08
N GLU A 233 1.40 -16.75 0.32
CA GLU A 233 0.88 -15.57 -0.38
C GLU A 233 1.89 -14.43 -0.40
N LEU A 234 2.61 -14.20 0.71
CA LEU A 234 3.68 -13.20 0.75
C LEU A 234 4.79 -13.56 -0.24
N ILE A 235 5.24 -14.82 -0.23
CA ILE A 235 6.31 -15.29 -1.13
C ILE A 235 5.85 -15.17 -2.59
N GLU A 236 4.65 -15.61 -2.91
CA GLU A 236 4.07 -15.53 -4.25
C GLU A 236 3.94 -14.08 -4.73
N THR A 237 3.45 -13.19 -3.85
CA THR A 237 3.32 -11.75 -4.15
C THR A 237 4.69 -11.12 -4.44
N LEU A 238 5.72 -11.47 -3.68
CA LEU A 238 7.09 -10.96 -3.91
C LEU A 238 7.69 -11.50 -5.21
N LEU A 239 7.48 -12.78 -5.52
CA LEU A 239 7.91 -13.35 -6.81
C LEU A 239 7.21 -12.66 -7.98
N TYR A 240 5.90 -12.43 -7.88
CA TYR A 240 5.13 -11.65 -8.86
C TYR A 240 5.68 -10.23 -9.00
N LEU A 241 5.94 -9.51 -7.91
CA LEU A 241 6.48 -8.14 -7.96
C LEU A 241 7.86 -8.08 -8.63
N ALA A 242 8.73 -9.05 -8.37
CA ALA A 242 10.02 -9.15 -9.05
C ALA A 242 9.83 -9.26 -10.57
N GLU A 243 8.90 -10.10 -11.02
CA GLU A 243 8.56 -10.27 -12.44
C GLU A 243 7.98 -9.00 -13.08
N ARG A 244 7.39 -8.11 -12.27
CA ARG A 244 6.83 -6.82 -12.70
C ARG A 244 7.84 -5.66 -12.67
N GLY A 245 9.12 -5.94 -12.45
CA GLY A 245 10.21 -4.96 -12.53
C GLY A 245 10.85 -4.59 -11.20
N HIS A 246 10.38 -5.15 -10.07
CA HIS A 246 10.88 -4.84 -8.72
C HIS A 246 11.94 -5.85 -8.23
N CYS A 247 12.72 -6.43 -9.15
CA CYS A 247 13.69 -7.48 -8.80
C CYS A 247 14.69 -7.05 -7.73
N GLN A 248 15.17 -5.80 -7.78
CA GLN A 248 16.19 -5.30 -6.84
C GLN A 248 15.60 -5.14 -5.44
N GLU A 249 14.42 -4.53 -5.35
CA GLU A 249 13.69 -4.31 -4.11
C GLU A 249 13.32 -5.65 -3.44
N VAL A 250 12.84 -6.61 -4.23
CA VAL A 250 12.53 -7.95 -3.73
C VAL A 250 13.79 -8.67 -3.27
N GLN A 251 14.93 -8.56 -3.98
CA GLN A 251 16.21 -9.12 -3.52
C GLN A 251 16.66 -8.51 -2.19
N GLU A 252 16.51 -7.20 -1.99
CA GLU A 252 16.82 -6.55 -0.73
C GLU A 252 15.97 -7.10 0.43
N LEU A 253 14.67 -7.30 0.21
CA LEU A 253 13.78 -7.90 1.23
C LEU A 253 14.14 -9.35 1.55
N LEU A 254 14.55 -10.12 0.54
CA LEU A 254 14.89 -11.54 0.70
C LEU A 254 16.22 -11.79 1.43
N LYS A 255 17.08 -10.77 1.61
CA LYS A 255 18.32 -10.91 2.39
C LYS A 255 18.07 -11.42 3.80
N PHE A 256 17.01 -10.95 4.46
CA PHE A 256 16.66 -11.37 5.81
C PHE A 256 16.31 -12.87 5.87
N PRO A 257 15.30 -13.39 5.14
CA PRO A 257 14.95 -14.80 5.21
C PRO A 257 16.06 -15.72 4.68
N ILE A 258 16.88 -15.27 3.72
CA ILE A 258 18.07 -16.02 3.28
C ILE A 258 19.05 -16.26 4.44
N GLN A 259 19.22 -15.28 5.34
CA GLN A 259 20.14 -15.37 6.47
C GLN A 259 19.53 -16.05 7.69
N HIS A 260 18.25 -15.80 7.98
CA HIS A 260 17.62 -16.17 9.24
C HIS A 260 16.72 -17.41 9.15
N CYS A 261 16.08 -17.66 8.01
CA CYS A 261 15.18 -18.80 7.83
C CYS A 261 15.24 -19.39 6.41
N PRO A 262 16.44 -19.78 5.91
CA PRO A 262 16.60 -20.24 4.53
C PRO A 262 15.79 -21.50 4.22
N ASP A 263 15.55 -22.37 5.21
CA ASP A 263 14.71 -23.56 5.06
C ASP A 263 13.26 -23.21 4.70
N VAL A 264 12.70 -22.23 5.42
CA VAL A 264 11.32 -21.79 5.24
C VAL A 264 11.18 -21.13 3.88
N LEU A 265 12.15 -20.28 3.51
CA LEU A 265 12.14 -19.59 2.24
C LEU A 265 12.24 -20.57 1.05
N VAL A 266 13.20 -21.50 1.05
CA VAL A 266 13.35 -22.44 -0.07
C VAL A 266 12.12 -23.34 -0.22
N LEU A 267 11.56 -23.83 0.89
CA LEU A 267 10.34 -24.64 0.88
C LEU A 267 9.14 -23.82 0.40
N GLY A 268 9.01 -22.57 0.84
CA GLY A 268 7.96 -21.68 0.38
C GLY A 268 8.05 -21.42 -1.12
N ILE A 269 9.25 -21.16 -1.65
CA ILE A 269 9.44 -21.01 -3.08
C ILE A 269 9.07 -22.30 -3.82
N LEU A 270 9.47 -23.48 -3.33
CA LEU A 270 9.13 -24.76 -3.97
C LEU A 270 7.61 -25.03 -3.97
N GLN A 271 6.91 -24.60 -2.92
CA GLN A 271 5.48 -24.83 -2.73
C GLN A 271 4.58 -23.79 -3.42
N THR A 272 5.11 -22.61 -3.79
CA THR A 272 4.35 -21.66 -4.63
C THR A 272 4.15 -22.21 -6.05
N PRO A 273 3.04 -21.87 -6.73
CA PRO A 273 2.74 -22.35 -8.07
C PRO A 273 3.93 -22.19 -9.02
N PRO A 274 4.26 -23.21 -9.85
CA PRO A 274 5.40 -23.14 -10.73
C PRO A 274 5.24 -21.98 -11.70
N SER A 275 6.22 -21.07 -11.69
CA SER A 275 6.27 -19.95 -12.61
C SER A 275 7.49 -20.11 -13.54
N PRO A 276 7.35 -19.81 -14.85
CA PRO A 276 8.45 -19.98 -15.82
C PRO A 276 9.54 -18.90 -15.67
N PHE A 277 9.46 -18.06 -14.65
CA PHE A 277 10.25 -16.84 -14.57
C PHE A 277 11.65 -17.09 -14.01
N ARG A 278 12.62 -16.38 -14.59
CA ARG A 278 14.05 -16.55 -14.29
C ARG A 278 14.38 -16.21 -12.83
N PHE A 279 13.71 -15.22 -12.25
CA PHE A 279 13.95 -14.76 -10.88
C PHE A 279 13.83 -15.90 -9.85
N ARG A 280 12.77 -16.71 -9.95
CA ARG A 280 12.57 -17.88 -9.09
C ARG A 280 13.73 -18.86 -9.19
N GLN A 281 14.20 -19.13 -10.42
CA GLN A 281 15.31 -20.06 -10.66
C GLN A 281 16.64 -19.51 -10.11
N GLU A 282 16.91 -18.21 -10.32
CA GLU A 282 18.09 -17.53 -9.77
C GLU A 282 18.08 -17.54 -8.25
N LEU A 283 16.93 -17.27 -7.63
CA LEU A 283 16.75 -17.30 -6.19
C LEU A 283 16.99 -18.71 -5.62
N LEU A 284 16.37 -19.73 -6.21
CA LEU A 284 16.63 -21.12 -5.84
C LEU A 284 18.11 -21.49 -6.01
N ALA A 285 18.73 -21.15 -7.15
CA ALA A 285 20.14 -21.41 -7.40
C ALA A 285 21.06 -20.71 -6.39
N SER A 286 20.66 -19.54 -5.86
CA SER A 286 21.39 -18.82 -4.81
C SER A 286 21.24 -19.47 -3.43
N LEU A 287 20.11 -20.15 -3.16
CA LEU A 287 19.80 -20.81 -1.89
C LEU A 287 20.37 -22.22 -1.79
N ILE A 288 20.42 -22.97 -2.90
CA ILE A 288 20.91 -24.36 -2.92
C ILE A 288 22.31 -24.52 -2.28
N PRO A 289 23.31 -23.64 -2.50
CA PRO A 289 24.61 -23.75 -1.86
C PRO A 289 24.56 -23.86 -0.33
N THR A 290 23.59 -23.19 0.33
CA THR A 290 23.38 -23.29 1.78
C THR A 290 23.06 -24.71 2.22
N PHE A 291 22.35 -25.48 1.37
CA PHE A 291 21.93 -26.85 1.64
C PHE A 291 22.90 -27.92 1.13
N LEU A 292 23.92 -27.56 0.37
CA LEU A 292 25.02 -28.47 0.02
C LEU A 292 26.08 -28.56 1.14
N GLY A 293 26.01 -27.69 2.14
CA GLY A 293 26.85 -27.72 3.34
C GLY A 293 26.29 -28.59 4.47
N ASN A 294 26.69 -28.30 5.70
CA ASN A 294 26.29 -29.04 6.90
C ASN A 294 24.95 -28.58 7.51
N HIS A 295 24.00 -28.12 6.69
CA HIS A 295 22.71 -27.64 7.20
C HIS A 295 21.87 -28.82 7.75
N PRO A 296 21.27 -28.73 8.95
CA PRO A 296 20.56 -29.86 9.57
C PRO A 296 19.39 -30.42 8.73
N ASN A 297 18.81 -29.56 7.89
CA ASN A 297 17.68 -29.88 7.01
C ASN A 297 18.08 -30.18 5.55
N SER A 298 19.38 -30.15 5.20
CA SER A 298 19.88 -30.32 3.83
C SER A 298 19.28 -31.50 3.07
N ALA A 299 19.38 -32.71 3.62
CA ALA A 299 18.96 -33.92 2.93
C ALA A 299 17.46 -33.93 2.61
N ILE A 300 16.64 -33.42 3.52
CA ILE A 300 15.18 -33.39 3.41
C ILE A 300 14.75 -32.36 2.37
N ILE A 301 15.35 -31.16 2.40
CA ILE A 301 15.06 -30.09 1.44
C ILE A 301 15.48 -30.49 0.03
N LEU A 302 16.69 -31.04 -0.14
CA LEU A 302 17.16 -31.48 -1.45
C LEU A 302 16.33 -32.63 -2.02
N HIS A 303 15.86 -33.54 -1.18
CA HIS A 303 14.94 -34.60 -1.59
C HIS A 303 13.56 -34.04 -1.99
N HIS A 304 13.05 -33.02 -1.30
CA HIS A 304 11.79 -32.38 -1.66
C HIS A 304 11.90 -31.52 -2.94
N ALA A 305 13.08 -30.99 -3.23
CA ALA A 305 13.33 -30.18 -4.42
C ALA A 305 13.47 -31.00 -5.72
N TRP A 306 13.83 -32.30 -5.59
CA TRP A 306 14.01 -33.23 -6.71
C TRP A 306 12.70 -33.92 -7.10
#